data_AF-A0A3N2MAB7-F1
#
_entry.id   AF-A0A3N2MAB7-F1
#
_cell.length_a   1.000
_cell.length_b   1.000
_cell.length_c   1.000
_cell.angle_alpha   90.00
_cell.angle_beta   90.00
_cell.angle_gamma   90.00
#
_symmetry.space_group_name_H-M   'P 1'
#
loop_
_entity.id
_entity.type
_entity.pdbx_description
1 polymer ?
#
loop_
_entity_poly.entity_id
_entity_poly.type
_entity_poly.pdbx_seq_one_letter_code
_entity_poly.pdbx_strand_id
1 'polypeptide(L)'
;MMKKIFYLFSLLTIFCGLASCSDSKDDPAPGITGEFTCNTESLSFPMQGGDNLITVLASVKPEVTLSDQWLSVANTEVTGTNKNIYKITISATANPDGNERTATATVKAGSNSKEIKITQSQKPMVDLDAASVAEAEKPFPADGGNGTLKITYNLEYKVEASSAWITIDQTRALQEGTIAFTVAPNNTSSERKASIIVSPVGASDLNPATVTITQEAGNAQDPTGMNARQIAADIRAGWNIGNTLEAYSNGKPSETAWGNPKVTEKFVLGLKAAGFNAIRIPCAWDGYIIDQENYTVDPAWFDRVNEVVGYCVNNDMYAIINIHWDGGWLEENVNEESKDKVLPKQKALWTQIANRLGGYNERLLFAGTNEPYQSKQGDFTASNMSVLLEYEQAFIDAVRATGGNNLNRTLIVQGPATNIDLTNSLMTTMPTDVVEDRLMAEIHFYDPWNFCGMDKDESWGRMAFFWGEQNFIPGSDRNSTWGDENYMKAQFDKMKTQFVDKGIPVVIGEYGAIVNPKGLTGKEKEANLASRAYFDKCVSQFGKERGLIPFLWDTGELIDRNTGEVKVPEIINAIMEGSDAAQYPY
;
A
#
# COMPACT_ATOMS: atom_id res chain seq x y z
N MET A 1 6.38 13.25 -28.86
CA MET A 1 7.44 12.22 -29.04
C MET A 1 6.76 10.86 -29.14
N MET A 2 6.61 10.33 -30.35
CA MET A 2 5.96 9.04 -30.59
C MET A 2 6.96 7.89 -30.36
N LYS A 3 6.79 7.13 -29.27
CA LYS A 3 7.48 5.84 -29.10
C LYS A 3 6.68 4.76 -29.82
N LYS A 4 7.16 4.32 -30.99
CA LYS A 4 6.69 3.11 -31.66
C LYS A 4 7.30 1.90 -30.94
N ILE A 5 6.49 1.10 -30.29
CA ILE A 5 6.87 -0.19 -29.72
C ILE A 5 6.64 -1.24 -30.81
N PHE A 6 7.72 -1.87 -31.27
CA PHE A 6 7.70 -3.00 -32.20
C PHE A 6 7.34 -4.28 -31.43
N TYR A 7 6.30 -5.00 -31.87
CA TYR A 7 6.03 -6.36 -31.41
C TYR A 7 7.00 -7.34 -32.10
N LEU A 8 7.76 -8.07 -31.28
CA LEU A 8 8.73 -9.07 -31.68
C LEU A 8 7.97 -10.38 -31.97
N PHE A 9 7.87 -10.77 -33.24
CA PHE A 9 7.50 -12.14 -33.62
C PHE A 9 8.72 -13.04 -33.35
N SER A 10 8.60 -13.98 -32.42
CA SER A 10 9.60 -15.02 -32.18
C SER A 10 9.65 -16.00 -33.35
N LEU A 11 10.42 -15.66 -34.39
CA LEU A 11 10.97 -16.65 -35.30
C LEU A 11 12.09 -17.39 -34.55
N LEU A 12 11.87 -18.67 -34.26
CA LEU A 12 12.93 -19.57 -33.81
C LEU A 12 13.82 -19.93 -35.01
N THR A 13 14.67 -18.99 -35.43
CA THR A 13 15.76 -19.23 -36.37
C THR A 13 16.92 -19.89 -35.65
N ILE A 14 17.12 -21.19 -35.89
CA ILE A 14 18.35 -21.89 -35.53
C ILE A 14 19.45 -21.41 -36.48
N PHE A 15 20.35 -20.59 -35.94
CA PHE A 15 21.58 -20.14 -36.58
C PHE A 15 22.64 -21.25 -36.46
N CYS A 16 23.10 -21.80 -37.58
CA CYS A 16 24.38 -22.50 -37.64
C CYS A 16 25.36 -21.64 -38.43
N GLY A 17 26.48 -21.29 -37.78
CA GLY A 17 27.45 -20.32 -38.24
C GLY A 17 28.21 -20.72 -39.50
N LEU A 18 28.45 -19.74 -40.35
CA LEU A 18 29.43 -19.78 -41.43
C LEU A 18 30.78 -19.32 -40.89
N ALA A 19 31.77 -20.21 -40.94
CA ALA A 19 33.18 -19.88 -40.80
C ALA A 19 33.91 -20.13 -42.13
N SER A 20 34.30 -19.02 -42.76
CA SER A 20 35.57 -18.70 -43.42
C SER A 20 36.23 -19.63 -44.47
N CYS A 21 36.54 -18.98 -45.60
CA CYS A 21 37.73 -19.06 -46.48
C CYS A 21 37.83 -20.11 -47.62
N SER A 22 37.73 -19.53 -48.83
CA SER A 22 38.68 -19.53 -49.97
C SER A 22 39.08 -20.82 -50.70
N ASP A 23 38.77 -20.76 -52.00
CA ASP A 23 39.50 -21.24 -53.17
C ASP A 23 39.95 -22.70 -53.31
N SER A 24 39.36 -23.26 -54.35
CA SER A 24 39.95 -24.13 -55.37
C SER A 24 39.89 -25.64 -55.15
N LYS A 25 39.46 -26.25 -56.27
CA LYS A 25 39.63 -27.62 -56.75
C LYS A 25 38.52 -28.60 -56.43
N ASP A 26 37.97 -29.08 -57.54
CA ASP A 26 37.20 -30.30 -57.68
C ASP A 26 37.81 -31.43 -56.84
N ASP A 27 37.06 -31.88 -55.85
CA ASP A 27 36.99 -33.29 -55.47
C ASP A 27 35.54 -33.60 -55.09
N PRO A 28 34.91 -34.62 -55.70
CA PRO A 28 33.54 -34.99 -55.37
C PRO A 28 33.54 -35.70 -54.03
N ALA A 29 32.86 -35.12 -53.03
CA ALA A 29 32.65 -35.83 -51.76
C ALA A 29 31.67 -37.01 -51.94
N PRO A 30 31.91 -38.14 -51.23
CA PRO A 30 31.40 -39.47 -51.57
C PRO A 30 29.95 -39.67 -51.12
N GLY A 31 29.26 -40.60 -51.78
CA GLY A 31 27.84 -40.89 -51.54
C GLY A 31 27.52 -41.38 -50.14
N ILE A 32 26.38 -40.89 -49.61
CA ILE A 32 25.52 -41.69 -48.72
C ILE A 32 24.50 -42.39 -49.62
N THR A 33 24.86 -43.58 -50.07
CA THR A 33 23.92 -44.56 -50.62
C THR A 33 23.46 -45.45 -49.46
N GLY A 34 22.23 -45.26 -48.98
CA GLY A 34 21.52 -46.29 -48.19
C GLY A 34 20.76 -45.85 -46.95
N GLU A 35 21.06 -44.68 -46.36
CA GLU A 35 20.44 -44.26 -45.11
C GLU A 35 19.07 -43.60 -45.36
N PHE A 36 18.01 -44.21 -44.84
CA PHE A 36 16.66 -43.64 -44.84
C PHE A 36 16.47 -42.83 -43.56
N THR A 37 16.21 -41.53 -43.72
CA THR A 37 16.00 -40.63 -42.58
C THR A 37 14.82 -39.70 -42.86
N CYS A 38 13.90 -39.57 -41.90
CA CYS A 38 12.88 -38.55 -41.89
C CYS A 38 13.22 -37.52 -40.81
N ASN A 39 13.11 -36.23 -41.12
CA ASN A 39 13.51 -35.15 -40.22
C ASN A 39 12.61 -34.97 -38.99
N THR A 40 11.47 -35.66 -38.91
CA THR A 40 10.53 -35.53 -37.80
C THR A 40 9.88 -36.87 -37.45
N GLU A 41 9.41 -36.96 -36.21
CA GLU A 41 8.59 -38.06 -35.69
C GLU A 41 7.14 -37.63 -35.45
N SER A 42 6.86 -36.32 -35.50
CA SER A 42 5.51 -35.78 -35.35
C SER A 42 5.25 -34.50 -36.14
N LEU A 43 3.98 -34.24 -36.44
CA LEU A 43 3.50 -32.97 -36.99
C LEU A 43 2.29 -32.47 -36.18
N SER A 44 2.18 -31.17 -36.04
CA SER A 44 1.03 -30.51 -35.43
C SER A 44 0.42 -29.52 -36.42
N PHE A 45 -0.91 -29.56 -36.55
CA PHE A 45 -1.68 -28.64 -37.38
C PHE A 45 -2.64 -27.83 -36.51
N PRO A 46 -2.85 -26.52 -36.80
CA PRO A 46 -3.94 -25.78 -36.19
C PRO A 46 -5.30 -26.34 -36.63
N MET A 47 -6.36 -26.00 -35.89
CA MET A 47 -7.73 -26.45 -36.21
C MET A 47 -8.13 -26.09 -37.67
N GLN A 48 -7.61 -25.00 -38.22
CA GLN A 48 -7.94 -24.49 -39.55
C GLN A 48 -7.29 -25.32 -40.67
N GLY A 49 -6.38 -26.23 -40.30
CA GLY A 49 -5.58 -26.98 -41.24
C GLY A 49 -4.42 -26.16 -41.78
N GLY A 50 -3.91 -26.56 -42.93
CA GLY A 50 -2.75 -25.95 -43.57
C GLY A 50 -1.68 -26.98 -43.89
N ASP A 51 -0.49 -26.49 -44.23
CA ASP A 51 0.59 -27.29 -44.81
C ASP A 51 1.76 -27.38 -43.84
N ASN A 52 2.32 -28.58 -43.71
CA ASN A 52 3.58 -28.82 -43.02
C ASN A 52 4.53 -29.61 -43.92
N LEU A 53 5.82 -29.26 -43.84
CA LEU A 53 6.85 -29.87 -44.66
C LEU A 53 7.65 -30.91 -43.87
N ILE A 54 7.74 -32.12 -44.40
CA ILE A 54 8.72 -33.12 -43.96
C ILE A 54 9.82 -33.27 -45.01
N THR A 55 11.03 -33.56 -44.56
CA THR A 55 12.19 -33.85 -45.42
C THR A 55 12.63 -35.28 -45.18
N VAL A 56 12.70 -36.05 -46.26
CA VAL A 56 13.05 -37.46 -46.26
C VAL A 56 14.27 -37.67 -47.15
N LEU A 57 15.34 -38.19 -46.57
CA LEU A 57 16.49 -38.68 -47.32
C LEU A 57 16.23 -40.16 -47.66
N ALA A 58 16.24 -40.51 -48.94
CA ALA A 58 15.99 -41.89 -49.39
C ALA A 58 16.61 -42.16 -50.77
N SER A 59 17.02 -43.41 -51.01
CA SER A 59 17.56 -43.87 -52.30
C SER A 59 16.50 -44.13 -53.37
N VAL A 60 15.22 -44.21 -52.99
CA VAL A 60 14.06 -44.36 -53.87
C VAL A 60 12.98 -43.37 -53.44
N LYS A 61 12.05 -43.06 -54.35
CA LYS A 61 10.93 -42.16 -54.07
C LYS A 61 10.10 -42.68 -52.89
N PRO A 62 9.98 -41.93 -51.78
CA PRO A 62 9.13 -42.31 -50.67
C PRO A 62 7.65 -42.25 -51.07
N GLU A 63 6.90 -43.23 -50.61
CA GLU A 63 5.44 -43.26 -50.63
C GLU A 63 4.94 -42.91 -49.22
N VAL A 64 3.98 -42.00 -49.12
CA VAL A 64 3.37 -41.63 -47.85
C VAL A 64 1.95 -42.16 -47.82
N THR A 65 1.66 -43.01 -46.85
CA THR A 65 0.30 -43.49 -46.55
C THR A 65 -0.23 -42.74 -45.35
N LEU A 66 -1.42 -42.17 -45.46
CA LEU A 66 -2.07 -41.41 -44.38
C LEU A 66 -3.20 -42.25 -43.81
N SER A 67 -3.32 -42.30 -42.49
CA SER A 67 -4.33 -43.12 -41.82
C SER A 67 -5.74 -42.53 -41.87
N ASP A 68 -5.89 -41.29 -42.33
CA ASP A 68 -7.15 -40.55 -42.26
C ASP A 68 -7.34 -39.60 -43.46
N GLN A 69 -8.61 -39.34 -43.80
CA GLN A 69 -9.04 -38.60 -44.97
C GLN A 69 -8.93 -37.07 -44.81
N TRP A 70 -8.79 -36.57 -43.59
CA TRP A 70 -8.59 -35.14 -43.36
C TRP A 70 -7.15 -34.68 -43.65
N LEU A 71 -6.25 -35.61 -43.98
CA LEU A 71 -4.89 -35.36 -44.41
C LEU A 71 -4.73 -35.66 -45.90
N SER A 72 -3.83 -34.93 -46.56
CA SER A 72 -3.42 -35.20 -47.94
C SER A 72 -1.95 -34.90 -48.15
N VAL A 73 -1.32 -35.55 -49.12
CA VAL A 73 0.01 -35.16 -49.61
C VAL A 73 -0.19 -34.15 -50.73
N ALA A 74 0.12 -32.88 -50.47
CA ALA A 74 -0.14 -31.80 -51.43
C ALA A 74 0.95 -31.68 -52.49
N ASN A 75 2.22 -31.82 -52.11
CA ASN A 75 3.35 -31.70 -53.03
C ASN A 75 4.52 -32.58 -52.58
N THR A 76 5.29 -33.08 -53.54
CA THR A 76 6.55 -33.78 -53.30
C THR A 76 7.61 -33.26 -54.26
N GLU A 77 8.54 -32.49 -53.73
CA GLU A 77 9.68 -31.96 -54.47
C GLU A 77 10.92 -32.81 -54.22
N VAL A 78 11.73 -33.00 -55.26
CA VAL A 78 12.97 -33.77 -55.16
C VAL A 78 14.14 -32.84 -55.43
N THR A 79 15.08 -32.81 -54.50
CA THR A 79 16.25 -31.93 -54.52
C THR A 79 17.52 -32.72 -54.20
N GLY A 80 18.67 -32.03 -54.22
CA GLY A 80 19.98 -32.61 -54.01
C GLY A 80 20.62 -33.14 -55.29
N THR A 81 21.96 -33.14 -55.33
CA THR A 81 22.78 -33.52 -56.50
C THR A 81 22.46 -34.93 -57.00
N ASN A 82 22.09 -35.84 -56.10
CA ASN A 82 21.72 -37.22 -56.39
C ASN A 82 20.20 -37.47 -56.47
N LYS A 83 19.36 -36.41 -56.42
CA LYS A 83 17.89 -36.49 -56.39
C LYS A 83 17.35 -37.44 -55.30
N ASN A 84 17.97 -37.42 -54.12
CA ASN A 84 17.69 -38.32 -53.00
C ASN A 84 17.07 -37.62 -51.78
N ILE A 85 16.82 -36.31 -51.86
CA ILE A 85 16.16 -35.53 -50.78
C ILE A 85 14.75 -35.16 -51.23
N TYR A 86 13.75 -35.72 -50.56
CA TYR A 86 12.34 -35.51 -50.83
C TYR A 86 11.75 -34.56 -49.81
N LYS A 87 11.24 -33.43 -50.28
CA LYS A 87 10.48 -32.45 -49.51
C LYS A 87 9.00 -32.72 -49.75
N ILE A 88 8.32 -33.27 -48.76
CA ILE A 88 6.94 -33.72 -48.87
C ILE A 88 6.06 -32.81 -48.02
N THR A 89 5.12 -32.13 -48.65
CA THR A 89 4.12 -31.31 -47.98
C THR A 89 2.93 -32.19 -47.61
N ILE A 90 2.70 -32.33 -46.30
CA ILE A 90 1.49 -32.93 -45.75
C ILE A 90 0.55 -31.77 -45.40
N SER A 91 -0.67 -31.83 -45.91
CA SER A 91 -1.71 -30.84 -45.68
C SER A 91 -2.82 -31.45 -44.82
N ALA A 92 -3.31 -30.68 -43.87
CA ALA A 92 -4.51 -30.97 -43.10
C ALA A 92 -5.66 -30.08 -43.55
N THR A 93 -6.85 -30.65 -43.68
CA THR A 93 -8.10 -29.90 -43.82
C THR A 93 -8.53 -29.32 -42.47
N ALA A 94 -9.41 -28.33 -42.48
CA ALA A 94 -9.98 -27.79 -41.26
C ALA A 94 -10.70 -28.88 -40.43
N ASN A 95 -10.66 -28.75 -39.11
CA ASN A 95 -11.32 -29.62 -38.14
C ASN A 95 -12.61 -28.95 -37.64
N PRO A 96 -13.77 -29.20 -38.27
CA PRO A 96 -15.02 -28.54 -37.91
C PRO A 96 -15.58 -29.00 -36.57
N ASP A 97 -15.22 -30.20 -36.11
CA ASP A 97 -15.74 -30.81 -34.89
C ASP A 97 -15.13 -30.19 -33.63
N GLY A 98 -13.97 -29.53 -33.76
CA GLY A 98 -13.31 -28.83 -32.67
C GLY A 98 -12.72 -29.71 -31.57
N ASN A 99 -12.87 -31.03 -31.63
CA ASN A 99 -12.17 -31.97 -30.74
C ASN A 99 -10.75 -32.23 -31.25
N GLU A 100 -9.80 -32.47 -30.34
CA GLU A 100 -8.47 -32.92 -30.76
C GLU A 100 -8.60 -34.23 -31.54
N ARG A 101 -7.93 -34.31 -32.70
CA ARG A 101 -7.89 -35.53 -33.51
C ARG A 101 -6.45 -35.88 -33.86
N THR A 102 -6.19 -37.18 -33.96
CA THR A 102 -4.87 -37.72 -34.27
C THR A 102 -4.94 -38.65 -35.47
N ALA A 103 -3.83 -38.74 -36.19
CA ALA A 103 -3.64 -39.64 -37.31
C ALA A 103 -2.16 -40.03 -37.41
N THR A 104 -1.84 -40.94 -38.30
CA THR A 104 -0.47 -41.38 -38.57
C THR A 104 -0.16 -41.20 -40.06
N ALA A 105 1.02 -40.70 -40.37
CA ALA A 105 1.61 -40.76 -41.70
C ALA A 105 2.73 -41.80 -41.72
N THR A 106 2.60 -42.84 -42.54
CA THR A 106 3.63 -43.85 -42.74
C THR A 106 4.40 -43.52 -44.02
N VAL A 107 5.66 -43.10 -43.85
CA VAL A 107 6.59 -42.79 -44.93
C VAL A 107 7.42 -44.04 -45.23
N LYS A 108 7.30 -44.59 -46.43
CA LYS A 108 8.01 -45.81 -46.85
C LYS A 108 8.89 -45.55 -48.07
N ALA A 109 10.15 -45.96 -48.03
CA ALA A 109 11.06 -45.95 -49.17
C ALA A 109 11.80 -47.29 -49.26
N GLY A 110 11.41 -48.11 -50.23
CA GLY A 110 11.93 -49.47 -50.38
C GLY A 110 11.52 -50.36 -49.20
N SER A 111 12.50 -50.95 -48.52
CA SER A 111 12.29 -51.75 -47.29
C SER A 111 12.19 -50.91 -46.02
N ASN A 112 12.54 -49.62 -46.07
CA ASN A 112 12.58 -48.74 -44.91
C ASN A 112 11.24 -48.02 -44.71
N SER A 113 10.84 -47.80 -43.45
CA SER A 113 9.58 -47.15 -43.08
C SER A 113 9.74 -46.31 -41.82
N LYS A 114 9.04 -45.18 -41.75
CA LYS A 114 8.88 -44.35 -40.53
C LYS A 114 7.43 -43.96 -40.37
N GLU A 115 6.91 -44.10 -39.17
CA GLU A 115 5.61 -43.54 -38.78
C GLU A 115 5.81 -42.17 -38.13
N ILE A 116 4.97 -41.23 -38.52
CA ILE A 116 4.92 -39.87 -38.01
C ILE A 116 3.56 -39.68 -37.35
N LYS A 117 3.55 -39.33 -36.06
CA LYS A 117 2.31 -39.01 -35.35
C LYS A 117 1.83 -37.62 -35.76
N ILE A 118 0.61 -37.51 -36.24
CA ILE A 118 -0.01 -36.24 -36.61
C ILE A 118 -1.10 -35.91 -35.60
N THR A 119 -1.06 -34.70 -35.06
CA THR A 119 -2.11 -34.17 -34.17
C THR A 119 -2.67 -32.89 -34.79
N GLN A 120 -3.98 -32.72 -34.75
CA GLN A 120 -4.62 -31.46 -35.10
C GLN A 120 -5.35 -30.91 -33.89
N SER A 121 -5.02 -29.66 -33.55
CA SER A 121 -5.51 -29.01 -32.33
C SER A 121 -7.03 -28.92 -32.29
N GLN A 122 -7.57 -29.02 -31.07
CA GLN A 122 -8.95 -28.69 -30.74
C GLN A 122 -9.27 -27.20 -30.96
N LYS A 123 -10.56 -26.85 -30.93
CA LYS A 123 -11.06 -25.50 -31.08
C LYS A 123 -10.52 -24.61 -29.96
N PRO A 124 -9.95 -23.43 -30.28
CA PRO A 124 -9.54 -22.48 -29.26
C PRO A 124 -10.75 -22.08 -28.40
N MET A 125 -10.63 -22.15 -27.07
CA MET A 125 -11.65 -21.73 -26.11
C MET A 125 -11.05 -20.98 -24.92
N VAL A 126 -11.83 -20.02 -24.42
CA VAL A 126 -11.67 -19.35 -23.12
C VAL A 126 -13.08 -19.13 -22.60
N ASP A 127 -13.51 -19.96 -21.65
CA ASP A 127 -14.86 -19.92 -21.10
C ASP A 127 -14.81 -19.84 -19.58
N LEU A 128 -15.71 -19.03 -19.01
CA LEU A 128 -15.92 -18.96 -17.58
C LEU A 128 -17.02 -19.93 -17.15
N ASP A 129 -16.78 -20.62 -16.04
CA ASP A 129 -17.78 -21.49 -15.43
C ASP A 129 -18.99 -20.67 -14.96
N ALA A 130 -20.17 -21.03 -15.46
CA ALA A 130 -21.40 -20.28 -15.21
C ALA A 130 -21.76 -20.18 -13.73
N ALA A 131 -21.43 -21.19 -12.91
CA ALA A 131 -21.71 -21.15 -11.47
C ALA A 131 -20.78 -20.16 -10.75
N SER A 132 -19.49 -20.15 -11.09
CA SER A 132 -18.55 -19.16 -10.56
C SER A 132 -18.89 -17.72 -10.98
N VAL A 133 -19.37 -17.53 -12.21
CA VAL A 133 -19.87 -16.23 -12.69
C VAL A 133 -21.10 -15.80 -11.87
N ALA A 134 -22.10 -16.67 -11.74
CA ALA A 134 -23.31 -16.36 -10.98
C ALA A 134 -23.03 -16.03 -9.50
N GLU A 135 -22.01 -16.66 -8.90
CA GLU A 135 -21.57 -16.31 -7.54
C GLU A 135 -20.90 -14.92 -7.52
N ALA A 136 -19.99 -14.64 -8.46
CA ALA A 136 -19.28 -13.37 -8.56
C ALA A 136 -20.18 -12.18 -8.93
N GLU A 137 -21.31 -12.41 -9.58
CA GLU A 137 -22.29 -11.37 -9.92
C GLU A 137 -23.24 -11.02 -8.76
N LYS A 138 -23.21 -11.78 -7.66
CA LYS A 138 -23.92 -11.37 -6.43
C LYS A 138 -23.32 -10.07 -5.90
N PRO A 139 -24.15 -9.17 -5.34
CA PRO A 139 -23.63 -7.94 -4.74
C PRO A 139 -22.61 -8.25 -3.65
N PHE A 140 -21.41 -7.69 -3.79
CA PHE A 140 -20.44 -7.64 -2.72
C PHE A 140 -20.90 -6.64 -1.65
N PRO A 141 -20.68 -6.91 -0.36
CA PRO A 141 -20.90 -5.93 0.69
C PRO A 141 -20.13 -4.63 0.43
N ALA A 142 -20.60 -3.54 1.02
CA ALA A 142 -19.89 -2.26 0.98
C ALA A 142 -18.43 -2.39 1.44
N ASP A 143 -18.16 -3.27 2.40
CA ASP A 143 -16.83 -3.55 2.93
C ASP A 143 -15.88 -4.23 1.92
N GLY A 144 -16.40 -4.68 0.78
CA GLY A 144 -15.65 -5.43 -0.21
C GLY A 144 -15.53 -6.91 0.13
N GLY A 145 -14.53 -7.56 -0.46
CA GLY A 145 -14.26 -8.97 -0.23
C GLY A 145 -13.53 -9.62 -1.41
N ASN A 146 -13.24 -10.91 -1.26
CA ASN A 146 -12.54 -11.70 -2.27
C ASN A 146 -13.54 -12.52 -3.08
N GLY A 147 -13.24 -12.67 -4.37
CA GLY A 147 -14.01 -13.49 -5.30
C GLY A 147 -13.11 -14.42 -6.10
N THR A 148 -13.74 -15.43 -6.71
CA THR A 148 -13.04 -16.35 -7.62
C THR A 148 -13.90 -16.62 -8.85
N LEU A 149 -13.27 -16.74 -10.01
CA LEU A 149 -13.87 -17.19 -11.26
C LEU A 149 -13.16 -18.45 -11.71
N LYS A 150 -13.90 -19.49 -12.06
CA LYS A 150 -13.32 -20.69 -12.66
C LYS A 150 -13.31 -20.54 -14.18
N ILE A 151 -12.21 -20.94 -14.80
CA ILE A 151 -11.94 -20.76 -16.22
C ILE A 151 -11.51 -22.08 -16.86
N THR A 152 -12.10 -22.39 -18.01
CA THR A 152 -11.69 -23.47 -18.90
C THR A 152 -11.07 -22.86 -20.14
N TYR A 153 -9.84 -23.24 -20.47
CA TYR A 153 -9.10 -22.63 -21.57
C TYR A 153 -8.11 -23.61 -22.21
N ASN A 154 -7.76 -23.37 -23.47
CA ASN A 154 -6.72 -24.10 -24.19
C ASN A 154 -5.83 -23.19 -25.07
N LEU A 155 -5.94 -21.87 -24.87
CA LEU A 155 -5.08 -20.85 -25.46
C LEU A 155 -4.65 -19.84 -24.39
N GLU A 156 -3.71 -18.97 -24.75
CA GLU A 156 -3.27 -17.88 -23.89
C GLU A 156 -4.37 -16.82 -23.72
N TYR A 157 -4.54 -16.27 -22.52
CA TYR A 157 -5.54 -15.26 -22.23
C TYR A 157 -4.98 -14.16 -21.32
N LYS A 158 -5.66 -13.02 -21.30
CA LYS A 158 -5.38 -11.88 -20.44
C LYS A 158 -6.60 -11.55 -19.61
N VAL A 159 -6.40 -11.20 -18.34
CA VAL A 159 -7.47 -10.78 -17.44
C VAL A 159 -7.25 -9.32 -17.05
N GLU A 160 -8.28 -8.50 -17.15
CA GLU A 160 -8.25 -7.09 -16.76
C GLU A 160 -9.54 -6.72 -16.01
N ALA A 161 -9.41 -5.87 -14.99
CA ALA A 161 -10.55 -5.20 -14.38
C ALA A 161 -10.81 -3.86 -15.07
N SER A 162 -12.08 -3.50 -15.27
CA SER A 162 -12.47 -2.22 -15.86
C SER A 162 -12.38 -1.05 -14.88
N SER A 163 -12.08 -1.30 -13.61
CA SER A 163 -11.92 -0.28 -12.58
C SER A 163 -10.89 -0.68 -11.55
N ALA A 164 -10.19 0.31 -10.97
CA ALA A 164 -9.11 0.11 -10.02
C ALA A 164 -9.57 -0.42 -8.65
N TRP A 165 -10.87 -0.36 -8.33
CA TRP A 165 -11.42 -0.94 -7.09
C TRP A 165 -11.61 -2.47 -7.19
N ILE A 166 -11.34 -3.08 -8.35
CA ILE A 166 -11.21 -4.54 -8.50
C ILE A 166 -9.75 -4.83 -8.84
N THR A 167 -9.09 -5.63 -8.02
CA THR A 167 -7.72 -6.09 -8.26
C THR A 167 -7.74 -7.55 -8.67
N ILE A 168 -7.03 -7.90 -9.75
CA ILE A 168 -6.87 -9.29 -10.19
C ILE A 168 -5.63 -9.86 -9.51
N ASP A 169 -5.79 -10.91 -8.72
CA ASP A 169 -4.71 -11.52 -7.96
C ASP A 169 -3.91 -12.41 -8.91
N GLN A 170 -2.69 -11.97 -9.28
CA GLN A 170 -1.86 -12.69 -10.25
C GLN A 170 -1.20 -13.91 -9.62
N THR A 171 -1.93 -15.02 -9.48
CA THR A 171 -1.28 -16.29 -9.18
C THR A 171 -0.55 -16.78 -10.43
N ARG A 172 0.78 -16.60 -10.47
CA ARG A 172 1.69 -17.18 -11.48
C ARG A 172 1.75 -18.71 -11.49
N ALA A 173 0.93 -19.39 -10.69
CA ALA A 173 0.84 -20.83 -10.70
C ALA A 173 -0.15 -21.27 -11.80
N LEU A 174 0.40 -21.94 -12.82
CA LEU A 174 -0.29 -22.86 -13.73
C LEU A 174 -0.89 -24.07 -12.97
N GLN A 175 -1.63 -23.82 -11.87
CA GLN A 175 -2.44 -24.82 -11.18
C GLN A 175 -3.90 -24.38 -11.18
N GLU A 176 -4.69 -25.13 -11.94
CA GLU A 176 -6.15 -25.25 -11.88
C GLU A 176 -6.99 -23.99 -12.05
N GLY A 177 -7.07 -23.49 -13.29
CA GLY A 177 -8.32 -22.96 -13.87
C GLY A 177 -9.13 -21.98 -13.01
N THR A 178 -8.48 -21.10 -12.25
CA THR A 178 -9.14 -20.15 -11.36
C THR A 178 -8.48 -18.77 -11.46
N ILE A 179 -9.30 -17.73 -11.52
CA ILE A 179 -8.92 -16.32 -11.45
C ILE A 179 -9.42 -15.81 -10.09
N ALA A 180 -8.49 -15.46 -9.20
CA ALA A 180 -8.81 -14.78 -7.95
C ALA A 180 -8.85 -13.26 -8.16
N PHE A 181 -9.75 -12.58 -7.46
CA PHE A 181 -9.83 -11.13 -7.46
C PHE A 181 -10.30 -10.58 -6.13
N THR A 182 -9.94 -9.34 -5.85
CA THR A 182 -10.32 -8.61 -4.64
C THR A 182 -11.13 -7.37 -5.01
N VAL A 183 -12.27 -7.18 -4.32
CA VAL A 183 -13.12 -5.99 -4.40
C VAL A 183 -12.80 -5.09 -3.22
N ALA A 184 -12.30 -3.88 -3.48
CA ALA A 184 -12.01 -2.88 -2.45
C ALA A 184 -13.31 -2.37 -1.80
N PRO A 185 -13.28 -1.85 -0.56
CA PRO A 185 -14.45 -1.23 0.07
C PRO A 185 -15.03 -0.06 -0.75
N ASN A 186 -16.35 0.09 -0.73
CA ASN A 186 -17.09 1.21 -1.30
C ASN A 186 -17.41 2.23 -0.23
N ASN A 187 -16.68 3.35 -0.23
CA ASN A 187 -16.90 4.46 0.71
C ASN A 187 -17.83 5.54 0.16
N THR A 188 -18.67 5.20 -0.82
CA THR A 188 -19.62 6.14 -1.40
C THR A 188 -21.04 5.73 -1.02
N SER A 189 -21.94 6.70 -0.92
CA SER A 189 -23.36 6.47 -0.64
C SER A 189 -24.14 5.84 -1.81
N SER A 190 -23.45 5.37 -2.86
CA SER A 190 -24.03 4.81 -4.07
C SER A 190 -23.49 3.43 -4.37
N GLU A 191 -24.35 2.54 -4.86
CA GLU A 191 -23.94 1.26 -5.47
C GLU A 191 -22.99 1.52 -6.64
N ARG A 192 -21.99 0.66 -6.82
CA ARG A 192 -21.06 0.74 -7.97
C ARG A 192 -20.94 -0.59 -8.71
N LYS A 193 -20.64 -0.49 -10.01
CA LYS A 193 -20.47 -1.64 -10.91
C LYS A 193 -19.22 -1.48 -11.77
N ALA A 194 -18.54 -2.59 -12.00
CA ALA A 194 -17.42 -2.70 -12.93
C ALA A 194 -17.38 -4.13 -13.48
N SER A 195 -16.43 -4.40 -14.36
CA SER A 195 -16.33 -5.70 -15.02
C SER A 195 -14.95 -6.30 -14.91
N ILE A 196 -14.89 -7.63 -14.79
CA ILE A 196 -13.69 -8.42 -15.05
C ILE A 196 -13.79 -8.96 -16.47
N ILE A 197 -12.78 -8.70 -17.28
CA ILE A 197 -12.74 -9.02 -18.70
C ILE A 197 -11.61 -10.02 -18.95
N VAL A 198 -11.96 -11.19 -19.48
CA VAL A 198 -11.03 -12.25 -19.86
C VAL A 198 -10.94 -12.29 -21.38
N SER A 199 -9.82 -11.85 -21.93
CA SER A 199 -9.60 -11.71 -23.37
C SER A 199 -8.68 -12.80 -23.92
N PRO A 200 -9.05 -13.49 -25.01
CA PRO A 200 -8.16 -14.43 -25.68
C PRO A 200 -6.99 -13.71 -26.37
N VAL A 201 -5.80 -14.29 -26.34
CA VAL A 201 -4.61 -13.78 -27.03
C VAL A 201 -4.43 -14.53 -28.36
N GLY A 202 -4.30 -13.80 -29.46
CA GLY A 202 -4.03 -14.39 -30.78
C GLY A 202 -5.23 -15.06 -31.48
N ALA A 203 -6.45 -14.95 -30.91
CA ALA A 203 -7.67 -15.49 -31.49
C ALA A 203 -8.76 -14.41 -31.60
N SER A 204 -8.72 -13.60 -32.67
CA SER A 204 -9.64 -12.48 -32.90
C SER A 204 -11.10 -12.87 -33.07
N ASP A 205 -11.37 -14.14 -33.41
CA ASP A 205 -12.71 -14.65 -33.66
C ASP A 205 -13.44 -15.06 -32.38
N LEU A 206 -12.75 -15.06 -31.23
CA LEU A 206 -13.32 -15.34 -29.91
C LEU A 206 -13.64 -14.02 -29.19
N ASN A 207 -14.86 -13.92 -28.66
CA ASN A 207 -15.26 -12.78 -27.85
C ASN A 207 -14.68 -12.89 -26.43
N PRO A 208 -14.27 -11.77 -25.80
CA PRO A 208 -13.91 -11.76 -24.39
C PRO A 208 -15.08 -12.19 -23.49
N ALA A 209 -14.79 -12.99 -22.47
CA ALA A 209 -15.74 -13.27 -21.40
C ALA A 209 -15.75 -12.09 -20.41
N THR A 210 -16.93 -11.59 -20.06
CA THR A 210 -17.10 -10.44 -19.17
C THR A 210 -18.00 -10.81 -18.00
N VAL A 211 -17.57 -10.50 -16.78
CA VAL A 211 -18.35 -10.69 -15.55
C VAL A 211 -18.63 -9.33 -14.93
N THR A 212 -19.87 -9.05 -14.57
CA THR A 212 -20.24 -7.79 -13.91
C THR A 212 -20.14 -7.93 -12.40
N ILE A 213 -19.25 -7.18 -11.79
CA ILE A 213 -19.14 -7.09 -10.34
C ILE A 213 -20.00 -5.93 -9.86
N THR A 214 -20.96 -6.22 -8.97
CA THR A 214 -21.79 -5.23 -8.30
C THR A 214 -21.38 -5.14 -6.84
N GLN A 215 -21.29 -3.92 -6.30
CA GLN A 215 -20.99 -3.70 -4.89
C GLN A 215 -21.98 -2.71 -4.28
N GLU A 216 -22.51 -3.07 -3.12
CA GLU A 216 -23.47 -2.27 -2.36
C GLU A 216 -22.91 -0.88 -2.02
N ALA A 217 -23.82 0.08 -1.80
CA ALA A 217 -23.48 1.41 -1.30
C ALA A 217 -22.87 1.31 0.11
N GLY A 218 -21.83 2.10 0.37
CA GLY A 218 -21.28 2.26 1.71
C GLY A 218 -22.08 3.20 2.59
N ASN A 219 -21.83 3.09 3.89
CA ASN A 219 -22.36 4.02 4.89
C ASN A 219 -21.45 5.25 5.01
N ALA A 220 -21.34 6.00 3.91
CA ALA A 220 -20.55 7.22 3.88
C ALA A 220 -21.29 8.34 4.64
N GLN A 221 -20.60 8.99 5.57
CA GLN A 221 -21.10 10.21 6.21
C GLN A 221 -20.99 11.38 5.23
N ASP A 222 -22.02 12.22 5.21
CA ASP A 222 -22.00 13.43 4.40
C ASP A 222 -20.90 14.40 4.88
N PRO A 223 -20.10 14.97 3.97
CA PRO A 223 -19.10 15.98 4.32
C PRO A 223 -19.80 17.26 4.77
N THR A 224 -19.29 17.89 5.84
CA THR A 224 -19.76 19.22 6.29
C THR A 224 -19.12 20.36 5.49
N GLY A 225 -18.03 20.07 4.77
CA GLY A 225 -17.30 20.96 3.86
C GLY A 225 -16.08 21.66 4.46
N MET A 226 -15.79 21.46 5.75
CA MET A 226 -14.73 22.21 6.46
C MET A 226 -13.35 21.91 5.89
N ASN A 227 -12.55 22.95 5.60
CA ASN A 227 -11.15 22.83 5.20
C ASN A 227 -10.20 22.67 6.39
N ALA A 228 -8.89 22.50 6.15
CA ALA A 228 -7.90 22.29 7.21
C ALA A 228 -7.91 23.42 8.26
N ARG A 229 -8.00 24.69 7.84
CA ARG A 229 -8.03 25.83 8.78
C ARG A 229 -9.27 25.84 9.65
N GLN A 230 -10.43 25.55 9.07
CA GLN A 230 -11.69 25.48 9.81
C GLN A 230 -11.69 24.33 10.81
N ILE A 231 -11.17 23.16 10.41
CA ILE A 231 -11.00 22.02 11.32
C ILE A 231 -10.07 22.40 12.46
N ALA A 232 -8.92 23.02 12.16
CA ALA A 232 -7.96 23.40 13.18
C ALA A 232 -8.51 24.43 14.18
N ALA A 233 -9.35 25.36 13.71
CA ALA A 233 -10.04 26.31 14.57
C ALA A 233 -11.16 25.67 15.42
N ASP A 234 -11.82 24.62 14.92
CA ASP A 234 -12.88 23.90 15.64
C ASP A 234 -12.32 22.94 16.70
N ILE A 235 -11.07 22.49 16.56
CA ILE A 235 -10.39 21.69 17.59
C ILE A 235 -10.08 22.56 18.81
N ARG A 236 -10.76 22.27 19.92
CA ARG A 236 -10.59 22.94 21.21
C ARG A 236 -9.36 22.40 21.94
N ALA A 237 -9.26 21.08 22.10
CA ALA A 237 -8.18 20.41 22.80
C ALA A 237 -8.04 18.96 22.29
N GLY A 238 -6.80 18.54 22.05
CA GLY A 238 -6.46 17.21 21.55
C GLY A 238 -5.91 16.27 22.63
N TRP A 239 -6.13 14.97 22.44
CA TRP A 239 -5.63 13.89 23.32
C TRP A 239 -5.06 12.74 22.49
N ASN A 240 -3.95 12.13 22.91
CA ASN A 240 -3.45 10.88 22.34
C ASN A 240 -3.91 9.68 23.16
N ILE A 241 -4.44 8.65 22.50
CA ILE A 241 -4.59 7.32 23.12
C ILE A 241 -3.25 6.57 23.00
N GLY A 242 -2.22 7.09 23.68
CA GLY A 242 -0.88 6.54 23.63
C GLY A 242 -0.77 5.16 24.26
N ASN A 243 0.25 4.41 23.86
CA ASN A 243 0.57 3.04 24.22
C ASN A 243 -0.60 2.05 24.12
N THR A 244 -1.34 2.10 23.01
CA THR A 244 -2.53 1.27 22.76
C THR A 244 -2.52 0.65 21.36
N LEU A 245 -3.05 1.32 20.32
CA LEU A 245 -3.22 0.72 18.99
C LEU A 245 -1.89 0.59 18.22
N GLU A 246 -0.88 1.36 18.61
CA GLU A 246 0.51 1.23 18.17
C GLU A 246 1.32 0.18 18.95
N ALA A 247 0.77 -0.36 20.04
CA ALA A 247 1.54 -1.12 20.99
C ALA A 247 2.09 -2.43 20.37
N TYR A 248 3.37 -2.66 20.61
CA TYR A 248 4.13 -3.74 19.99
C TYR A 248 5.02 -4.44 21.02
N SER A 249 4.84 -5.75 21.20
CA SER A 249 5.65 -6.53 22.16
C SER A 249 6.13 -7.84 21.56
N ASN A 250 7.43 -8.10 21.68
CA ASN A 250 8.06 -9.36 21.23
C ASN A 250 7.75 -9.74 19.78
N GLY A 251 7.80 -8.78 18.86
CA GLY A 251 7.56 -9.05 17.45
C GLY A 251 6.08 -9.11 17.05
N LYS A 252 5.15 -8.85 17.99
CA LYS A 252 3.71 -8.95 17.74
C LYS A 252 2.99 -7.69 18.19
N PRO A 253 2.22 -7.03 17.31
CA PRO A 253 1.39 -5.93 17.72
C PRO A 253 0.18 -6.46 18.50
N SER A 254 -0.29 -5.68 19.46
CA SER A 254 -1.56 -5.92 20.13
C SER A 254 -1.97 -4.65 20.86
N GLU A 255 -3.25 -4.30 20.75
CA GLU A 255 -3.85 -3.13 21.41
C GLU A 255 -3.55 -3.04 22.92
N THR A 256 -3.30 -4.19 23.58
CA THR A 256 -3.03 -4.27 25.02
C THR A 256 -1.59 -4.64 25.36
N ALA A 257 -0.67 -4.65 24.39
CA ALA A 257 0.69 -5.15 24.56
C ALA A 257 1.52 -4.35 25.58
N TRP A 258 1.22 -3.06 25.75
CA TRP A 258 1.91 -2.16 26.68
C TRP A 258 1.10 -1.84 27.95
N GLY A 259 0.14 -2.71 28.29
CA GLY A 259 -0.54 -2.70 29.60
C GLY A 259 -1.83 -1.88 29.67
N ASN A 260 -2.19 -1.14 28.62
CA ASN A 260 -3.47 -0.47 28.53
C ASN A 260 -4.60 -1.43 28.16
N PRO A 261 -5.84 -1.20 28.64
CA PRO A 261 -7.00 -1.96 28.19
C PRO A 261 -7.35 -1.58 26.75
N LYS A 262 -8.19 -2.41 26.11
CA LYS A 262 -8.80 -2.03 24.83
C LYS A 262 -9.59 -0.73 24.97
N VAL A 263 -9.53 0.12 23.95
CA VAL A 263 -10.31 1.35 23.87
C VAL A 263 -11.80 1.02 23.89
N THR A 264 -12.57 1.77 24.66
CA THR A 264 -14.03 1.65 24.70
C THR A 264 -14.67 2.98 24.35
N GLU A 265 -15.89 2.95 23.83
CA GLU A 265 -16.67 4.18 23.62
C GLU A 265 -16.84 4.96 24.94
N LYS A 266 -16.99 4.25 26.07
CA LYS A 266 -17.08 4.86 27.40
C LYS A 266 -15.86 5.72 27.73
N PHE A 267 -14.65 5.26 27.40
CA PHE A 267 -13.43 6.04 27.58
C PHE A 267 -13.42 7.29 26.70
N VAL A 268 -13.80 7.17 25.43
CA VAL A 268 -13.91 8.31 24.49
C VAL A 268 -14.93 9.34 24.98
N LEU A 269 -16.09 8.90 25.48
CA LEU A 269 -17.09 9.78 26.08
C LEU A 269 -16.58 10.46 27.37
N GLY A 270 -15.74 9.79 28.15
CA GLY A 270 -15.04 10.38 29.29
C GLY A 270 -14.12 11.53 28.87
N LEU A 271 -13.33 11.33 27.80
CA LEU A 271 -12.50 12.39 27.20
C LEU A 271 -13.35 13.57 26.71
N LYS A 272 -14.46 13.29 26.02
CA LYS A 272 -15.41 14.32 25.58
C LYS A 272 -15.96 15.12 26.77
N ALA A 273 -16.38 14.43 27.82
CA ALA A 273 -16.91 15.05 29.04
C ALA A 273 -15.84 15.89 29.78
N ALA A 274 -14.58 15.49 29.70
CA ALA A 274 -13.44 16.24 30.23
C ALA A 274 -13.10 17.51 29.41
N GLY A 275 -13.71 17.69 28.24
CA GLY A 275 -13.62 18.91 27.42
C GLY A 275 -12.77 18.78 26.16
N PHE A 276 -12.17 17.62 25.91
CA PHE A 276 -11.48 17.32 24.65
C PHE A 276 -12.51 17.11 23.54
N ASN A 277 -12.18 17.52 22.32
CA ASN A 277 -13.01 17.27 21.14
C ASN A 277 -12.22 16.68 19.97
N ALA A 278 -10.94 16.35 20.17
CA ALA A 278 -10.11 15.68 19.19
C ALA A 278 -9.25 14.60 19.85
N ILE A 279 -9.09 13.48 19.16
CA ILE A 279 -8.28 12.35 19.62
C ILE A 279 -7.31 11.95 18.51
N ARG A 280 -6.01 11.91 18.81
CA ARG A 280 -5.00 11.23 18.01
C ARG A 280 -4.88 9.79 18.48
N ILE A 281 -4.89 8.87 17.53
CA ILE A 281 -4.91 7.42 17.72
C ILE A 281 -3.62 6.89 17.07
N PRO A 282 -2.50 6.85 17.81
CA PRO A 282 -1.32 6.14 17.37
C PRO A 282 -1.67 4.70 16.96
N CYS A 283 -1.27 4.27 15.77
CA CYS A 283 -1.66 2.95 15.25
C CYS A 283 -0.53 2.22 14.53
N ALA A 284 -0.40 0.93 14.84
CA ALA A 284 0.48 0.00 14.14
C ALA A 284 -0.28 -0.73 13.02
N TRP A 285 0.41 -1.10 11.96
CA TRP A 285 -0.16 -1.73 10.77
C TRP A 285 0.73 -2.83 10.22
N ASP A 286 2.05 -2.63 10.22
CA ASP A 286 3.02 -3.57 9.67
C ASP A 286 2.94 -4.95 10.33
N GLY A 287 2.89 -4.97 11.67
CA GLY A 287 2.78 -6.21 12.41
C GLY A 287 1.46 -6.96 12.19
N TYR A 288 0.46 -6.33 11.55
CA TYR A 288 -0.83 -6.91 11.21
C TYR A 288 -0.93 -7.31 9.73
N ILE A 289 0.16 -7.26 8.96
CA ILE A 289 0.19 -7.74 7.57
C ILE A 289 0.17 -9.28 7.55
N ILE A 290 -0.89 -9.84 6.98
CA ILE A 290 -1.11 -11.30 6.83
C ILE A 290 -0.62 -11.85 5.48
N ASP A 291 -0.45 -10.97 4.48
CA ASP A 291 0.18 -11.29 3.21
C ASP A 291 1.29 -10.27 2.93
N GLN A 292 2.53 -10.71 3.11
CA GLN A 292 3.73 -9.89 2.98
C GLN A 292 4.06 -9.53 1.52
N GLU A 293 3.56 -10.30 0.54
CA GLU A 293 3.82 -10.01 -0.89
C GLU A 293 3.01 -8.80 -1.35
N ASN A 294 1.76 -8.69 -0.90
CA ASN A 294 0.84 -7.61 -1.28
C ASN A 294 0.64 -6.56 -0.17
N TYR A 295 1.32 -6.72 0.98
CA TYR A 295 1.14 -5.91 2.19
C TYR A 295 -0.31 -5.92 2.72
N THR A 296 -1.06 -7.00 2.52
CA THR A 296 -2.46 -7.10 2.96
C THR A 296 -2.53 -7.12 4.49
N VAL A 297 -3.19 -6.13 5.07
CA VAL A 297 -3.43 -6.06 6.51
C VAL A 297 -4.61 -6.97 6.89
N ASP A 298 -4.54 -7.59 8.07
CA ASP A 298 -5.61 -8.39 8.64
C ASP A 298 -6.94 -7.59 8.66
N PRO A 299 -8.00 -8.07 7.97
CA PRO A 299 -9.31 -7.44 8.01
C PRO A 299 -9.86 -7.26 9.44
N ALA A 300 -9.56 -8.19 10.36
CA ALA A 300 -10.01 -8.07 11.74
C ALA A 300 -9.33 -6.90 12.47
N TRP A 301 -8.10 -6.55 12.09
CA TRP A 301 -7.45 -5.35 12.62
C TRP A 301 -8.09 -4.08 12.07
N PHE A 302 -8.40 -4.06 10.77
CA PHE A 302 -9.14 -2.95 10.16
C PHE A 302 -10.49 -2.72 10.82
N ASP A 303 -11.25 -3.78 11.12
CA ASP A 303 -12.53 -3.69 11.84
C ASP A 303 -12.36 -3.07 13.21
N ARG A 304 -11.31 -3.48 13.93
CA ARG A 304 -11.02 -2.95 15.25
C ARG A 304 -10.62 -1.47 15.21
N VAL A 305 -9.77 -1.07 14.27
CA VAL A 305 -9.40 0.35 14.11
C VAL A 305 -10.62 1.17 13.71
N ASN A 306 -11.44 0.67 12.78
CA ASN A 306 -12.67 1.32 12.35
C ASN A 306 -13.65 1.53 13.51
N GLU A 307 -13.78 0.55 14.40
CA GLU A 307 -14.59 0.65 15.62
C GLU A 307 -14.11 1.78 16.54
N VAL A 308 -12.79 1.87 16.79
CA VAL A 308 -12.20 2.91 17.66
C VAL A 308 -12.33 4.31 17.05
N VAL A 309 -12.11 4.44 15.74
CA VAL A 309 -12.36 5.69 15.00
C VAL A 309 -13.84 6.06 15.09
N GLY A 310 -14.73 5.08 14.92
CA GLY A 310 -16.17 5.25 15.04
C GLY A 310 -16.61 5.78 16.39
N TYR A 311 -16.02 5.32 17.50
CA TYR A 311 -16.30 5.86 18.83
C TYR A 311 -16.06 7.38 18.92
N CYS A 312 -15.06 7.90 18.18
CA CYS A 312 -14.75 9.32 18.16
C CYS A 312 -15.73 10.07 17.23
N VAL A 313 -15.78 9.68 15.95
CA VAL A 313 -16.49 10.43 14.92
C VAL A 313 -18.01 10.40 15.14
N ASN A 314 -18.56 9.25 15.55
CA ASN A 314 -20.00 9.12 15.81
C ASN A 314 -20.44 9.90 17.06
N ASN A 315 -19.49 10.31 17.90
CA ASN A 315 -19.72 11.15 19.07
C ASN A 315 -19.22 12.58 18.84
N ASP A 316 -19.26 13.10 17.61
CA ASP A 316 -18.90 14.47 17.24
C ASP A 316 -17.48 14.90 17.66
N MET A 317 -16.55 13.96 17.76
CA MET A 317 -15.14 14.26 18.01
C MET A 317 -14.32 14.08 16.74
N TYR A 318 -13.23 14.84 16.64
CA TYR A 318 -12.21 14.61 15.64
C TYR A 318 -11.36 13.38 15.99
N ALA A 319 -10.95 12.64 14.98
CA ALA A 319 -10.01 11.54 15.07
C ALA A 319 -8.84 11.77 14.11
N ILE A 320 -7.60 11.58 14.60
CA ILE A 320 -6.39 11.51 13.76
C ILE A 320 -5.85 10.10 13.88
N ILE A 321 -5.79 9.35 12.77
CA ILE A 321 -5.13 8.04 12.71
C ILE A 321 -3.83 8.17 11.90
N ASN A 322 -2.77 7.51 12.33
CA ASN A 322 -1.48 7.50 11.65
C ASN A 322 -0.98 6.10 11.33
N ILE A 323 0.18 6.02 10.67
CA ILE A 323 1.10 4.90 10.83
C ILE A 323 2.17 5.37 11.82
N HIS A 324 2.18 4.77 13.01
CA HIS A 324 3.09 5.18 14.09
C HIS A 324 4.52 4.67 13.88
N TRP A 325 5.37 4.59 14.92
CA TRP A 325 6.70 3.95 14.82
C TRP A 325 6.61 2.57 14.16
N ASP A 326 5.60 1.77 14.52
CA ASP A 326 5.17 0.55 13.83
C ASP A 326 6.33 -0.46 13.59
N GLY A 327 7.24 -0.58 14.55
CA GLY A 327 8.43 -1.43 14.45
C GLY A 327 9.58 -0.85 13.63
N GLY A 328 9.51 0.43 13.26
CA GLY A 328 10.59 1.20 12.65
C GLY A 328 10.74 1.06 11.13
N TRP A 329 9.84 0.33 10.45
CA TRP A 329 10.00 0.00 9.03
C TRP A 329 10.13 1.24 8.13
N LEU A 330 9.44 2.33 8.44
CA LEU A 330 9.60 3.65 7.79
C LEU A 330 10.41 4.58 8.68
N GLU A 331 10.04 4.70 9.96
CA GLU A 331 10.55 5.74 10.86
C GLU A 331 12.08 5.69 10.99
N GLU A 332 12.71 4.52 10.95
CA GLU A 332 14.17 4.37 11.06
C GLU A 332 14.90 4.39 9.69
N ASN A 333 14.16 4.51 8.60
CA ASN A 333 14.56 4.23 7.22
C ASN A 333 14.30 5.40 6.24
N VAL A 334 14.57 6.62 6.70
CA VAL A 334 14.46 7.86 5.91
C VAL A 334 15.78 8.17 5.19
N ASN A 335 16.15 7.32 4.22
CA ASN A 335 17.37 7.43 3.42
C ASN A 335 17.18 6.82 2.02
N GLU A 336 18.07 7.16 1.08
CA GLU A 336 17.96 6.72 -0.32
C GLU A 336 18.00 5.19 -0.46
N GLU A 337 18.81 4.50 0.35
CA GLU A 337 18.97 3.04 0.28
C GLU A 337 17.70 2.27 0.63
N SER A 338 16.78 2.89 1.37
CA SER A 338 15.56 2.23 1.86
C SER A 338 14.33 2.50 1.01
N LYS A 339 14.38 3.48 0.09
CA LYS A 339 13.20 3.95 -0.67
C LYS A 339 12.48 2.86 -1.43
N ASP A 340 13.24 1.98 -2.10
CA ASP A 340 12.70 0.89 -2.92
C ASP A 340 11.85 -0.11 -2.09
N LYS A 341 12.03 -0.13 -0.76
CA LYS A 341 11.24 -0.94 0.16
C LYS A 341 10.14 -0.14 0.83
N VAL A 342 10.42 1.11 1.23
CA VAL A 342 9.50 1.94 2.00
C VAL A 342 8.37 2.48 1.14
N LEU A 343 8.65 3.01 -0.05
CA LEU A 343 7.63 3.65 -0.91
C LEU A 343 6.49 2.71 -1.31
N PRO A 344 6.75 1.47 -1.80
CA PRO A 344 5.67 0.55 -2.15
C PRO A 344 4.79 0.19 -0.96
N LYS A 345 5.39 -0.03 0.21
CA LYS A 345 4.68 -0.39 1.44
C LYS A 345 3.86 0.77 1.99
N GLN A 346 4.41 1.99 2.03
CA GLN A 346 3.70 3.21 2.42
C GLN A 346 2.47 3.42 1.56
N LYS A 347 2.62 3.30 0.24
CA LYS A 347 1.51 3.43 -0.71
C LYS A 347 0.46 2.32 -0.51
N ALA A 348 0.89 1.08 -0.33
CA ALA A 348 -0.02 -0.05 -0.16
C ALA A 348 -0.82 0.02 1.15
N LEU A 349 -0.17 0.35 2.27
CA LEU A 349 -0.83 0.52 3.56
C LEU A 349 -1.82 1.68 3.52
N TRP A 350 -1.41 2.86 3.06
CA TRP A 350 -2.31 4.01 3.00
C TRP A 350 -3.47 3.84 2.02
N THR A 351 -3.27 3.11 0.91
CA THR A 351 -4.38 2.76 0.01
C THR A 351 -5.42 1.90 0.74
N GLN A 352 -4.98 0.89 1.51
CA GLN A 352 -5.89 0.03 2.27
C GLN A 352 -6.57 0.79 3.43
N ILE A 353 -5.81 1.59 4.19
CA ILE A 353 -6.35 2.41 5.29
C ILE A 353 -7.38 3.41 4.78
N ALA A 354 -7.06 4.15 3.72
CA ALA A 354 -7.97 5.11 3.11
C ALA A 354 -9.22 4.41 2.55
N ASN A 355 -9.07 3.24 1.91
CA ASN A 355 -10.21 2.46 1.47
C ASN A 355 -11.04 1.91 2.63
N ARG A 356 -10.48 1.56 3.79
CA ARG A 356 -11.28 1.05 4.90
C ARG A 356 -12.01 2.16 5.65
N LEU A 357 -11.34 3.29 5.86
CA LEU A 357 -11.84 4.39 6.70
C LEU A 357 -12.41 5.56 5.89
N GLY A 358 -12.53 5.40 4.56
CA GLY A 358 -12.92 6.48 3.67
C GLY A 358 -14.37 6.94 3.80
N GLY A 359 -15.23 6.15 4.46
CA GLY A 359 -16.64 6.49 4.67
C GLY A 359 -16.86 7.64 5.65
N TYR A 360 -15.93 7.93 6.56
CA TYR A 360 -16.07 9.03 7.51
C TYR A 360 -15.98 10.40 6.83
N ASN A 361 -16.68 11.39 7.39
CA ASN A 361 -16.56 12.78 6.96
C ASN A 361 -15.22 13.40 7.45
N GLU A 362 -15.07 14.72 7.36
CA GLU A 362 -13.86 15.45 7.71
C GLU A 362 -13.47 15.41 9.19
N ARG A 363 -14.31 14.84 10.07
CA ARG A 363 -13.92 14.62 11.47
C ARG A 363 -12.80 13.58 11.60
N LEU A 364 -12.62 12.71 10.60
CA LEU A 364 -11.46 11.85 10.52
C LEU A 364 -10.37 12.48 9.64
N LEU A 365 -9.16 12.57 10.19
CA LEU A 365 -7.94 13.03 9.51
C LEU A 365 -6.92 11.89 9.49
N PHE A 366 -6.01 11.93 8.51
CA PHE A 366 -4.91 10.97 8.40
C PHE A 366 -3.57 11.69 8.56
N ALA A 367 -2.68 11.11 9.36
CA ALA A 367 -1.30 11.56 9.53
C ALA A 367 -0.34 10.53 8.93
N GLY A 368 0.44 10.90 7.91
CA GLY A 368 1.16 9.96 7.04
C GLY A 368 2.19 9.07 7.73
N THR A 369 2.84 9.60 8.76
CA THR A 369 3.91 9.01 9.55
C THR A 369 3.81 9.46 11.02
N ASN A 370 4.89 9.32 11.79
CA ASN A 370 4.97 9.71 13.19
C ASN A 370 6.20 10.57 13.50
N GLU A 371 7.37 9.99 13.81
CA GLU A 371 8.58 10.74 14.16
C GLU A 371 9.74 10.40 13.20
N PRO A 372 9.64 10.72 11.90
CA PRO A 372 10.53 10.20 10.86
C PRO A 372 12.00 10.51 11.16
N TYR A 373 12.78 9.47 11.42
CA TYR A 373 14.22 9.47 11.70
C TYR A 373 14.63 10.09 13.06
N GLN A 374 13.70 10.16 14.03
CA GLN A 374 13.95 10.73 15.36
C GLN A 374 15.12 10.09 16.11
N SER A 375 15.25 8.76 16.07
CA SER A 375 16.36 8.03 16.72
C SER A 375 17.74 8.38 16.16
N LYS A 376 17.79 9.03 14.98
CA LYS A 376 18.98 9.46 14.26
C LYS A 376 18.91 10.95 13.91
N GLN A 377 18.14 11.75 14.65
CA GLN A 377 17.88 13.16 14.32
C GLN A 377 19.16 14.02 14.21
N GLY A 378 20.22 13.66 14.95
CA GLY A 378 21.52 14.34 14.86
C GLY A 378 22.23 14.18 13.51
N ASP A 379 21.86 13.16 12.73
CA ASP A 379 22.39 12.88 11.40
C ASP A 379 21.40 13.30 10.29
N PHE A 380 20.30 13.99 10.63
CA PHE A 380 19.28 14.37 9.66
C PHE A 380 19.77 15.49 8.74
N THR A 381 19.81 15.22 7.44
CA THR A 381 20.29 16.18 6.42
C THR A 381 19.18 16.58 5.44
N ALA A 382 19.48 17.55 4.56
CA ALA A 382 18.61 17.90 3.44
C ALA A 382 18.32 16.72 2.51
N SER A 383 19.24 15.74 2.39
CA SER A 383 19.01 14.52 1.62
C SER A 383 17.90 13.68 2.26
N ASN A 384 17.95 13.49 3.58
CA ASN A 384 16.90 12.77 4.31
C ASN A 384 15.56 13.50 4.22
N MET A 385 15.57 14.84 4.24
CA MET A 385 14.35 15.64 4.06
C MET A 385 13.71 15.40 2.69
N SER A 386 14.51 15.33 1.62
CA SER A 386 14.00 15.01 0.28
C SER A 386 13.33 13.64 0.25
N VAL A 387 13.92 12.64 0.90
CA VAL A 387 13.34 11.30 1.01
C VAL A 387 12.04 11.32 1.81
N LEU A 388 11.99 12.04 2.93
CA LEU A 388 10.76 12.20 3.72
C LEU A 388 9.63 12.83 2.89
N LEU A 389 9.91 13.88 2.11
CA LEU A 389 8.90 14.48 1.22
C LEU A 389 8.38 13.50 0.17
N GLU A 390 9.21 12.58 -0.33
CA GLU A 390 8.75 11.51 -1.23
C GLU A 390 7.82 10.52 -0.51
N TYR A 391 8.09 10.17 0.75
CA TYR A 391 7.22 9.30 1.55
C TYR A 391 5.88 9.97 1.86
N GLU A 392 5.89 11.25 2.22
CA GLU A 392 4.68 12.03 2.47
C GLU A 392 3.84 12.24 1.18
N GLN A 393 4.50 12.46 0.04
CA GLN A 393 3.80 12.53 -1.26
C GLN A 393 3.16 11.19 -1.61
N ALA A 394 3.85 10.06 -1.38
CA ALA A 394 3.29 8.73 -1.63
C ALA A 394 2.05 8.45 -0.76
N PHE A 395 2.05 8.93 0.50
CA PHE A 395 0.89 8.91 1.37
C PHE A 395 -0.28 9.73 0.79
N ILE A 396 -0.06 10.98 0.43
CA ILE A 396 -1.09 11.87 -0.13
C ILE A 396 -1.67 11.25 -1.41
N ASP A 397 -0.83 10.83 -2.33
CA ASP A 397 -1.24 10.24 -3.61
C ASP A 397 -2.09 8.98 -3.38
N ALA A 398 -1.67 8.10 -2.46
CA ALA A 398 -2.40 6.89 -2.11
C ALA A 398 -3.81 7.20 -1.58
N VAL A 399 -3.92 8.14 -0.64
CA VAL A 399 -5.21 8.53 -0.06
C VAL A 399 -6.11 9.17 -1.11
N ARG A 400 -5.61 10.16 -1.85
CA ARG A 400 -6.40 10.90 -2.85
C ARG A 400 -6.90 9.99 -3.97
N ALA A 401 -6.11 9.01 -4.38
CA ALA A 401 -6.48 8.03 -5.41
C ALA A 401 -7.73 7.20 -5.05
N THR A 402 -8.06 7.06 -3.76
CA THR A 402 -9.25 6.32 -3.33
C THR A 402 -10.57 7.08 -3.53
N GLY A 403 -10.53 8.40 -3.77
CA GLY A 403 -11.71 9.21 -4.06
C GLY A 403 -12.69 9.34 -2.87
N GLY A 404 -13.98 9.57 -3.16
CA GLY A 404 -15.00 9.77 -2.12
C GLY A 404 -14.64 10.91 -1.15
N ASN A 405 -14.92 10.73 0.14
CA ASN A 405 -14.53 11.72 1.16
C ASN A 405 -13.01 11.88 1.29
N ASN A 406 -12.22 10.86 0.93
CA ASN A 406 -10.75 10.95 0.95
C ASN A 406 -10.19 11.93 -0.08
N LEU A 407 -10.94 12.32 -1.11
CA LEU A 407 -10.52 13.40 -2.01
C LEU A 407 -10.41 14.74 -1.26
N ASN A 408 -11.28 14.99 -0.29
CA ASN A 408 -11.36 16.26 0.46
C ASN A 408 -10.93 16.13 1.93
N ARG A 409 -10.53 14.93 2.38
CA ARG A 409 -10.08 14.69 3.75
C ARG A 409 -8.84 15.51 4.07
N THR A 410 -8.77 16.15 5.22
CA THR A 410 -7.54 16.82 5.64
C THR A 410 -6.48 15.79 5.99
N LEU A 411 -5.29 15.95 5.41
CA LEU A 411 -4.12 15.10 5.61
C LEU A 411 -3.03 15.87 6.36
N ILE A 412 -2.26 15.17 7.17
CA ILE A 412 -1.25 15.72 8.05
C ILE A 412 0.10 15.09 7.68
N VAL A 413 1.09 15.91 7.38
CA VAL A 413 2.44 15.47 7.00
C VAL A 413 3.45 15.88 8.06
N GLN A 414 4.42 15.01 8.36
CA GLN A 414 5.29 15.20 9.51
C GLN A 414 6.57 15.95 9.13
N GLY A 415 7.01 16.82 10.03
CA GLY A 415 8.35 17.40 9.95
C GLY A 415 9.45 16.37 10.22
N PRO A 416 10.71 16.64 9.82
CA PRO A 416 11.84 15.78 10.10
C PRO A 416 12.00 15.56 11.60
N ALA A 417 11.98 14.29 12.03
CA ALA A 417 12.00 13.88 13.42
C ALA A 417 10.90 14.53 14.28
N THR A 418 9.86 15.12 13.66
CA THR A 418 8.90 16.03 14.28
C THR A 418 9.52 17.14 15.13
N ASN A 419 10.77 17.47 14.84
CA ASN A 419 11.58 18.43 15.57
C ASN A 419 11.39 19.82 14.97
N ILE A 420 11.06 20.82 15.80
CA ILE A 420 10.72 22.17 15.33
C ILE A 420 11.90 22.84 14.60
N ASP A 421 13.13 22.70 15.12
CA ASP A 421 14.32 23.33 14.54
C ASP A 421 14.74 22.69 13.21
N LEU A 422 14.69 21.36 13.12
CA LEU A 422 14.92 20.64 11.86
C LEU A 422 13.82 20.96 10.85
N THR A 423 12.55 21.01 11.29
CA THR A 423 11.42 21.36 10.42
C THR A 423 11.59 22.77 9.86
N ASN A 424 11.94 23.74 10.70
CA ASN A 424 12.16 25.14 10.30
C ASN A 424 13.34 25.33 9.34
N SER A 425 14.39 24.53 9.49
CA SER A 425 15.59 24.66 8.66
C SER A 425 15.53 23.84 7.36
N LEU A 426 14.88 22.68 7.36
CA LEU A 426 14.96 21.72 6.25
C LEU A 426 13.65 21.59 5.45
N MET A 427 12.47 21.66 6.09
CA MET A 427 11.18 21.49 5.43
C MET A 427 10.68 22.78 4.79
N THR A 428 11.42 23.27 3.79
CA THR A 428 11.15 24.57 3.15
C THR A 428 10.00 24.53 2.13
N THR A 429 9.52 23.35 1.77
CA THR A 429 8.37 23.12 0.89
C THR A 429 7.44 22.06 1.46
N MET A 430 6.16 22.14 1.09
CA MET A 430 5.18 21.09 1.36
C MET A 430 5.08 20.13 0.17
N PRO A 431 4.64 18.88 0.38
CA PRO A 431 4.14 18.04 -0.69
C PRO A 431 3.00 18.71 -1.47
N THR A 432 2.75 18.22 -2.68
CA THR A 432 1.67 18.71 -3.54
C THR A 432 0.38 17.95 -3.28
N ASP A 433 -0.74 18.67 -3.30
CA ASP A 433 -2.09 18.08 -3.21
C ASP A 433 -2.92 18.49 -4.42
N VAL A 434 -3.83 17.60 -4.83
CA VAL A 434 -4.77 17.83 -5.93
C VAL A 434 -5.98 18.65 -5.48
N VAL A 435 -6.14 18.87 -4.17
CA VAL A 435 -7.17 19.73 -3.57
C VAL A 435 -6.52 20.80 -2.68
N GLU A 436 -6.98 22.04 -2.82
CA GLU A 436 -6.47 23.18 -2.03
C GLU A 436 -6.95 23.15 -0.57
N ASP A 437 -6.15 23.72 0.34
CA ASP A 437 -6.48 23.92 1.76
C ASP A 437 -6.84 22.63 2.54
N ARG A 438 -6.28 21.47 2.14
CA ARG A 438 -6.50 20.16 2.79
C ARG A 438 -5.27 19.54 3.45
N LEU A 439 -4.18 20.30 3.64
CA LEU A 439 -2.97 19.84 4.32
C LEU A 439 -2.73 20.57 5.64
N MET A 440 -2.19 19.83 6.62
CA MET A 440 -1.58 20.35 7.84
C MET A 440 -0.14 19.81 7.96
N ALA A 441 0.71 20.48 8.72
CA ALA A 441 2.01 19.95 9.14
C ALA A 441 1.93 19.42 10.58
N GLU A 442 2.82 18.50 10.97
CA GLU A 442 2.90 17.97 12.34
C GLU A 442 4.33 18.03 12.90
N ILE A 443 4.43 18.48 14.14
CA ILE A 443 5.62 18.45 14.99
C ILE A 443 5.24 17.90 16.37
N HIS A 444 6.22 17.49 17.17
CA HIS A 444 6.04 17.08 18.56
C HIS A 444 6.84 18.02 19.46
N PHE A 445 6.44 18.14 20.73
CA PHE A 445 7.04 19.09 21.65
C PHE A 445 7.25 18.51 23.06
N TYR A 446 8.51 18.17 23.35
CA TYR A 446 8.96 17.65 24.65
C TYR A 446 10.13 18.47 25.23
N ASP A 447 10.26 19.74 24.85
CA ASP A 447 11.25 20.64 25.44
C ASP A 447 10.70 21.30 26.71
N PRO A 448 11.49 21.36 27.81
CA PRO A 448 12.82 20.80 27.96
C PRO A 448 12.78 19.30 28.30
N TRP A 449 13.54 18.48 27.57
CA TRP A 449 13.54 17.01 27.74
C TRP A 449 13.81 16.56 29.19
N ASN A 450 14.65 17.31 29.92
CA ASN A 450 14.95 17.09 31.35
C ASN A 450 13.69 17.07 32.23
N PHE A 451 12.67 17.84 31.87
CA PHE A 451 11.37 17.89 32.55
C PHE A 451 10.35 16.95 31.91
N CYS A 452 10.36 16.87 30.58
CA CYS A 452 9.29 16.23 29.85
C CYS A 452 9.38 14.69 29.79
N GLY A 453 10.57 14.12 29.63
CA GLY A 453 10.71 12.68 29.37
C GLY A 453 11.94 11.99 29.94
N MET A 454 12.88 12.72 30.55
CA MET A 454 14.07 12.13 31.17
C MET A 454 13.71 11.30 32.42
N ASP A 455 14.01 10.00 32.41
CA ASP A 455 13.63 9.05 33.46
C ASP A 455 14.72 8.76 34.51
N LYS A 456 15.93 9.26 34.27
CA LYS A 456 17.08 9.18 35.18
C LYS A 456 18.09 10.29 34.88
N ASP A 457 18.93 10.62 35.85
CA ASP A 457 20.06 11.53 35.64
C ASP A 457 21.11 10.92 34.70
N GLU A 458 21.70 11.75 33.84
CA GLU A 458 22.75 11.37 32.88
C GLU A 458 23.96 12.29 33.01
N SER A 459 25.08 11.93 32.36
CA SER A 459 26.29 12.76 32.39
C SER A 459 26.13 14.14 31.76
N TRP A 460 25.18 14.29 30.83
CA TRP A 460 24.90 15.52 30.09
C TRP A 460 23.78 16.36 30.69
N GLY A 461 23.05 15.87 31.70
CA GLY A 461 21.90 16.56 32.27
C GLY A 461 21.25 15.84 33.44
N ARG A 462 20.53 16.59 34.27
CA ARG A 462 19.76 16.06 35.41
C ARG A 462 18.28 16.13 35.11
N MET A 463 17.48 15.25 35.69
CA MET A 463 16.03 15.40 35.65
C MET A 463 15.62 16.72 36.32
N ALA A 464 14.69 17.42 35.68
CA ALA A 464 13.99 18.56 36.24
C ALA A 464 12.60 18.10 36.71
N PHE A 465 12.22 18.53 37.92
CA PHE A 465 10.91 18.24 38.50
C PHE A 465 10.01 19.47 38.56
N PHE A 466 10.58 20.67 38.43
CA PHE A 466 9.88 21.93 38.53
C PHE A 466 10.09 22.78 37.29
N TRP A 467 9.01 23.35 36.76
CA TRP A 467 8.97 24.13 35.54
C TRP A 467 8.07 25.36 35.71
N GLY A 468 8.49 26.49 35.11
CA GLY A 468 7.94 27.81 35.39
C GLY A 468 8.48 28.36 36.70
N GLU A 469 9.05 29.57 36.67
CA GLU A 469 9.76 30.16 37.81
C GLU A 469 8.90 30.23 39.07
N GLN A 470 7.58 30.41 38.92
CA GLN A 470 6.63 30.45 40.03
C GLN A 470 6.43 29.11 40.75
N ASN A 471 6.81 27.99 40.13
CA ASN A 471 6.69 26.66 40.72
C ASN A 471 8.04 26.11 41.22
N PHE A 472 9.13 26.87 41.10
CA PHE A 472 10.44 26.43 41.53
C PHE A 472 10.54 26.26 43.05
N ILE A 473 11.32 25.26 43.46
CA ILE A 473 11.72 25.08 44.86
C ILE A 473 13.06 25.82 45.05
N PRO A 474 13.12 26.86 45.91
CA PRO A 474 14.36 27.61 46.12
C PRO A 474 15.54 26.72 46.51
N GLY A 475 16.66 26.85 45.77
CA GLY A 475 17.88 26.07 46.00
C GLY A 475 17.83 24.62 45.51
N SER A 476 16.73 24.17 44.90
CA SER A 476 16.66 22.84 44.30
C SER A 476 17.50 22.74 43.02
N ASP A 477 18.25 21.66 42.91
CA ASP A 477 18.96 21.25 41.67
C ASP A 477 18.03 20.55 40.67
N ARG A 478 16.72 20.52 40.96
CA ARG A 478 15.66 19.94 40.12
C ARG A 478 14.77 20.99 39.46
N ASN A 479 15.07 22.28 39.62
CA ASN A 479 14.42 23.31 38.82
C ASN A 479 14.93 23.23 37.37
N SER A 480 14.03 23.35 36.40
CA SER A 480 14.44 23.39 34.99
C SER A 480 15.39 24.56 34.75
N THR A 481 16.47 24.31 34.00
CA THR A 481 17.51 25.30 33.70
C THR A 481 17.40 25.88 32.29
N TRP A 482 16.48 25.36 31.47
CA TRP A 482 16.22 25.80 30.10
C TRP A 482 14.77 25.48 29.70
N GLY A 483 14.36 25.88 28.50
CA GLY A 483 13.04 25.57 27.97
C GLY A 483 11.90 26.30 28.69
N ASP A 484 12.11 27.57 29.08
CA ASP A 484 11.11 28.41 29.74
C ASP A 484 9.96 28.83 28.78
N GLU A 485 9.03 29.65 29.25
CA GLU A 485 7.91 30.16 28.47
C GLU A 485 8.35 30.91 27.21
N ASN A 486 9.46 31.66 27.29
CA ASN A 486 9.97 32.42 26.15
C ASN A 486 10.56 31.50 25.08
N TYR A 487 11.29 30.47 25.51
CA TYR A 487 11.77 29.42 24.62
C TYR A 487 10.61 28.71 23.91
N MET A 488 9.59 28.28 24.66
CA MET A 488 8.41 27.62 24.11
C MET A 488 7.71 28.50 23.06
N LYS A 489 7.46 29.77 23.38
CA LYS A 489 6.89 30.75 22.44
C LYS A 489 7.74 30.90 21.18
N ALA A 490 9.05 31.04 21.35
CA ALA A 490 9.98 31.19 20.23
C ALA A 490 10.02 29.95 19.33
N GLN A 491 9.88 28.74 19.88
CA GLN A 491 9.75 27.52 19.09
C GLN A 491 8.45 27.52 18.27
N PHE A 492 7.32 27.84 18.91
CA PHE A 492 6.03 27.88 18.19
C PHE A 492 5.95 29.04 17.18
N ASP A 493 6.64 30.17 17.40
CA ASP A 493 6.73 31.28 16.45
C ASP A 493 7.40 30.86 15.12
N LYS A 494 8.33 29.90 15.15
CA LYS A 494 8.94 29.33 13.94
C LYS A 494 7.87 28.64 13.08
N MET A 495 7.06 27.78 13.70
CA MET A 495 6.00 27.04 13.01
C MET A 495 4.90 27.97 12.51
N LYS A 496 4.56 29.01 13.28
CA LYS A 496 3.64 30.05 12.83
C LYS A 496 4.13 30.73 11.55
N THR A 497 5.37 31.22 11.57
CA THR A 497 5.97 31.95 10.45
C THR A 497 6.14 31.06 9.22
N GLN A 498 6.54 29.81 9.42
CA GLN A 498 6.82 28.89 8.33
C GLN A 498 5.55 28.35 7.65
N PHE A 499 4.51 28.04 8.43
CA PHE A 499 3.32 27.32 7.95
C PHE A 499 2.02 28.10 8.15
N VAL A 500 1.70 28.50 9.38
CA VAL A 500 0.39 29.09 9.72
C VAL A 500 0.17 30.40 8.97
N ASP A 501 1.16 31.28 8.91
CA ASP A 501 1.04 32.54 8.15
C ASP A 501 0.90 32.34 6.64
N LYS A 502 1.11 31.10 6.15
CA LYS A 502 0.89 30.68 4.76
C LYS A 502 -0.38 29.85 4.58
N GLY A 503 -1.24 29.80 5.61
CA GLY A 503 -2.52 29.12 5.57
C GLY A 503 -2.48 27.63 5.90
N ILE A 504 -1.35 27.12 6.42
CA ILE A 504 -1.16 25.70 6.73
C ILE A 504 -1.19 25.54 8.26
N PRO A 505 -2.26 24.98 8.85
CA PRO A 505 -2.30 24.69 10.27
C PRO A 505 -1.22 23.68 10.66
N VAL A 506 -0.80 23.72 11.93
CA VAL A 506 0.24 22.83 12.46
C VAL A 506 -0.29 22.08 13.66
N VAL A 507 -0.20 20.75 13.64
CA VAL A 507 -0.53 19.89 14.78
C VAL A 507 0.71 19.79 15.67
N ILE A 508 0.56 20.05 16.98
CA ILE A 508 1.52 19.53 17.97
C ILE A 508 1.01 18.13 18.30
N GLY A 509 1.46 17.15 17.51
CA GLY A 509 0.94 15.78 17.53
C GLY A 509 1.10 15.12 18.88
N GLU A 510 2.15 15.49 19.59
CA GLU A 510 2.42 15.02 20.94
C GLU A 510 3.07 16.11 21.78
N TYR A 511 2.62 16.24 23.02
CA TYR A 511 3.32 16.95 24.08
C TYR A 511 2.96 16.34 25.43
N GLY A 512 3.84 16.47 26.41
CA GLY A 512 3.58 16.04 27.78
C GLY A 512 4.81 16.19 28.64
N ALA A 513 4.67 15.95 29.94
CA ALA A 513 5.80 15.95 30.86
C ALA A 513 5.64 14.96 32.02
N ILE A 514 6.70 14.57 32.72
CA ILE A 514 6.53 13.54 33.76
C ILE A 514 5.69 14.07 34.93
N VAL A 515 4.65 13.32 35.31
CA VAL A 515 3.85 13.58 36.52
C VAL A 515 4.29 12.65 37.66
N ASN A 516 4.46 13.21 38.87
CA ASN A 516 4.80 12.46 40.09
C ASN A 516 6.04 11.55 39.93
N PRO A 517 7.23 12.07 39.56
CA PRO A 517 8.44 11.27 39.52
C PRO A 517 8.70 10.60 40.88
N LYS A 518 9.25 9.37 40.83
CA LYS A 518 9.40 8.52 42.02
C LYS A 518 10.19 9.25 43.12
N GLY A 519 9.64 9.24 44.33
CA GLY A 519 10.32 9.74 45.53
C GLY A 519 9.94 11.15 45.97
N LEU A 520 9.13 11.89 45.20
CA LEU A 520 8.63 13.20 45.63
C LEU A 520 7.59 13.09 46.74
N THR A 521 7.69 13.95 47.74
CA THR A 521 6.74 14.02 48.87
C THR A 521 6.42 15.48 49.24
N GLY A 522 5.30 15.69 49.93
CA GLY A 522 4.91 17.01 50.44
C GLY A 522 4.95 18.11 49.39
N LYS A 523 5.60 19.23 49.72
CA LYS A 523 5.69 20.42 48.86
C LYS A 523 6.31 20.18 47.50
N GLU A 524 7.27 19.26 47.38
CA GLU A 524 7.88 18.95 46.09
C GLU A 524 6.88 18.24 45.17
N LYS A 525 6.04 17.36 45.73
CA LYS A 525 4.98 16.71 44.94
C LYS A 525 3.95 17.73 44.45
N GLU A 526 3.54 18.66 45.32
CA GLU A 526 2.62 19.74 44.97
C GLU A 526 3.21 20.67 43.90
N ALA A 527 4.48 21.06 44.04
CA ALA A 527 5.17 21.91 43.07
C ALA A 527 5.39 21.23 41.71
N ASN A 528 5.66 19.92 41.69
CA ASN A 528 5.75 19.15 40.44
C ASN A 528 4.40 19.08 39.71
N LEU A 529 3.30 18.82 40.44
CA LEU A 529 1.97 18.83 39.85
C LEU A 529 1.59 20.21 39.30
N ALA A 530 1.87 21.28 40.06
CA ALA A 530 1.67 22.65 39.60
C ALA A 530 2.53 23.01 38.37
N SER A 531 3.78 22.51 38.33
CA SER A 531 4.67 22.66 37.18
C SER A 531 4.12 21.97 35.94
N ARG A 532 3.67 20.71 36.06
CA ARG A 532 3.08 19.96 34.94
C ARG A 532 1.81 20.63 34.42
N ALA A 533 0.90 20.99 35.33
CA ALA A 533 -0.34 21.67 34.96
C ALA A 533 -0.07 23.01 34.26
N TYR A 534 0.86 23.81 34.77
CA TYR A 534 1.23 25.08 34.15
C TYR A 534 1.93 24.90 32.78
N PHE A 535 2.82 23.91 32.65
CA PHE A 535 3.43 23.57 31.36
C PHE A 535 2.37 23.20 30.31
N ASP A 536 1.43 22.32 30.65
CA ASP A 536 0.39 21.88 29.72
C ASP A 536 -0.58 23.03 29.36
N LYS A 537 -0.86 23.93 30.30
CA LYS A 537 -1.58 25.19 30.04
C LYS A 537 -0.83 26.07 29.05
N CYS A 538 0.48 26.25 29.24
CA CYS A 538 1.32 27.04 28.35
C CYS A 538 1.39 26.45 26.94
N VAL A 539 1.54 25.14 26.78
CA VAL A 539 1.52 24.50 25.45
C VAL A 539 0.17 24.72 24.77
N SER A 540 -0.93 24.51 25.51
CA SER A 540 -2.29 24.71 25.00
C SER A 540 -2.52 26.15 24.56
N GLN A 541 -2.16 27.12 25.41
CA GLN A 541 -2.37 28.54 25.14
C GLN A 541 -1.44 29.04 24.03
N PHE A 542 -0.13 28.92 24.22
CA PHE A 542 0.85 29.53 23.33
C PHE A 542 0.84 28.88 21.95
N GLY A 543 0.57 27.57 21.87
CA GLY A 543 0.38 26.86 20.61
C GLY A 543 -0.84 27.40 19.86
N LYS A 544 -2.00 27.45 20.50
CA LYS A 544 -3.24 27.90 19.84
C LYS A 544 -3.21 29.37 19.42
N GLU A 545 -2.63 30.26 20.23
CA GLU A 545 -2.40 31.67 19.85
C GLU A 545 -1.56 31.81 18.57
N ARG A 546 -0.82 30.77 18.19
CA ARG A 546 0.05 30.72 17.02
C ARG A 546 -0.50 29.86 15.90
N GLY A 547 -1.73 29.37 16.00
CA GLY A 547 -2.37 28.51 15.00
C GLY A 547 -1.94 27.05 15.07
N LEU A 548 -1.30 26.63 16.17
CA LEU A 548 -0.95 25.24 16.41
C LEU A 548 -2.08 24.55 17.21
N ILE A 549 -2.29 23.25 16.98
CA ILE A 549 -3.33 22.45 17.65
C ILE A 549 -2.67 21.34 18.48
N PRO A 550 -2.62 21.48 19.82
CA PRO A 550 -1.90 20.53 20.68
C PRO A 550 -2.69 19.28 21.06
N PHE A 551 -2.01 18.13 21.02
CA PHE A 551 -2.51 16.83 21.43
C PHE A 551 -1.68 16.26 22.58
N LEU A 552 -2.31 16.16 23.76
CA LEU A 552 -1.66 15.67 24.97
C LEU A 552 -1.27 14.20 24.84
N TRP A 553 -0.02 13.83 25.12
CA TRP A 553 0.43 12.45 25.22
C TRP A 553 0.04 11.87 26.60
N ASP A 554 -0.85 10.88 26.60
CA ASP A 554 -1.22 10.11 27.79
C ASP A 554 -1.10 8.62 27.50
N THR A 555 -0.53 7.88 28.45
CA THR A 555 -0.34 6.41 28.38
C THR A 555 -1.12 5.66 29.47
N GLY A 556 -2.13 6.32 30.04
CA GLY A 556 -3.00 5.80 31.09
C GLY A 556 -2.78 6.48 32.44
N GLU A 557 -2.22 7.70 32.48
CA GLU A 557 -1.82 8.37 33.72
C GLU A 557 -2.89 9.34 34.25
N LEU A 558 -3.56 10.10 33.37
CA LEU A 558 -4.45 11.20 33.75
C LEU A 558 -5.94 10.85 33.77
N ILE A 559 -6.36 9.87 32.97
CA ILE A 559 -7.75 9.39 32.90
C ILE A 559 -7.77 7.86 33.02
N ASP A 560 -8.74 7.33 33.76
CA ASP A 560 -8.95 5.89 33.86
C ASP A 560 -9.58 5.35 32.57
N ARG A 561 -8.86 4.46 31.88
CA ARG A 561 -9.26 3.96 30.55
C ARG A 561 -10.41 2.96 30.56
N ASN A 562 -10.79 2.42 31.72
CA ASN A 562 -11.94 1.52 31.83
C ASN A 562 -13.24 2.30 32.11
N THR A 563 -13.13 3.43 32.80
CA THR A 563 -14.29 4.19 33.30
C THR A 563 -14.50 5.51 32.58
N GLY A 564 -13.46 6.11 32.01
CA GLY A 564 -13.47 7.47 31.48
C GLY A 564 -13.37 8.55 32.56
N GLU A 565 -13.12 8.19 33.82
CA GLU A 565 -13.04 9.15 34.93
C GLU A 565 -11.66 9.85 34.98
N VAL A 566 -11.68 11.16 35.22
CA VAL A 566 -10.47 11.97 35.38
C VAL A 566 -9.79 11.65 36.71
N LYS A 567 -8.53 11.24 36.65
CA LYS A 567 -7.68 10.94 37.82
C LYS A 567 -6.92 12.15 38.33
N VAL A 568 -6.50 13.05 37.42
CA VAL A 568 -5.68 14.22 37.73
C VAL A 568 -6.35 15.49 37.17
N PRO A 569 -7.41 16.00 37.83
CA PRO A 569 -8.21 17.12 37.31
C PRO A 569 -7.42 18.42 37.17
N GLU A 570 -6.35 18.62 37.95
CA GLU A 570 -5.52 19.82 37.90
C GLU A 570 -4.89 20.02 36.51
N ILE A 571 -4.40 18.93 35.89
CA ILE A 571 -3.79 18.98 34.56
C ILE A 571 -4.86 19.21 33.49
N ILE A 572 -5.97 18.46 33.56
CA ILE A 572 -7.08 18.60 32.60
C ILE A 572 -7.64 20.03 32.62
N ASN A 573 -7.89 20.58 33.81
CA ASN A 573 -8.40 21.94 33.96
C ASN A 573 -7.41 22.96 33.40
N ALA A 574 -6.11 22.80 33.65
CA ALA A 574 -5.09 23.71 33.16
C ALA A 574 -4.99 23.72 31.61
N ILE A 575 -5.15 22.56 30.97
CA ILE A 575 -5.25 22.45 29.51
C ILE A 575 -6.47 23.21 29.00
N MET A 576 -7.65 22.98 29.60
CA MET A 576 -8.88 23.68 29.20
C MET A 576 -8.78 25.19 29.40
N GLU A 577 -8.21 25.64 30.52
CA GLU A 577 -7.92 27.07 30.75
C GLU A 577 -7.00 27.66 29.69
N GLY A 578 -5.93 26.96 29.31
CA GLY A 578 -5.02 27.41 28.25
C GLY A 578 -5.72 27.48 26.90
N SER A 579 -6.51 26.46 26.57
CA SER A 579 -7.27 26.38 25.32
C SER A 579 -8.36 27.43 25.19
N ASP A 580 -9.03 27.79 26.29
CA ASP A 580 -10.09 28.79 26.33
C ASP A 580 -9.55 30.22 26.42
N ALA A 581 -8.34 30.41 26.98
CA ALA A 581 -7.66 31.70 27.01
C ALA A 581 -7.08 32.09 25.64
N ALA A 582 -6.77 31.11 24.79
CA ALA A 582 -6.16 31.35 23.49
C ALA A 582 -7.13 31.99 22.49
N GLN A 583 -6.62 32.92 21.70
CA GLN A 583 -7.29 33.42 20.50
C GLN A 583 -6.63 32.78 19.27
N TYR A 584 -7.32 31.81 18.65
CA TYR A 584 -6.81 31.16 17.45
C TYR A 584 -6.77 32.17 16.28
N PRO A 585 -5.73 32.17 15.42
CA PRO A 585 -5.45 33.27 14.48
C PRO A 585 -6.34 33.32 13.22
N TYR A 586 -7.37 32.47 13.10
CA TYR A 586 -8.28 32.42 11.94
C TYR A 586 -9.73 32.69 12.31
#